data_AF-A0A8B6CXF6-F1
#
_entry.id   AF-A0A8B6CXF6-F1
#
_cell.length_a   1.000
_cell.length_b   1.000
_cell.length_c   1.000
_cell.angle_alpha   90.00
_cell.angle_beta   90.00
_cell.angle_gamma   90.00
#
_symmetry.space_group_name_H-M   'P 1'
#
loop_
_entity.id
_entity.type
_entity.pdbx_description
1 polymer ?
#
loop_
_entity_poly.entity_id
_entity_poly.type
_entity_poly.pdbx_seq_one_letter_code
_entity_poly.pdbx_strand_id
1 'polypeptide(L)'
;MEFWDSFQSSVHSNTKLTDIEKFNYLWSKLQGEAKRAVSGLTLSSDNYSLAINILQERFGNKQDVIDIHYNQLINLPTPSNKISSLRDFIDKFNRHIRSLEVLKQDVNQDVFVSIIRSKLPEDVLLQLEIQKGAKAKWKISSLCEKLQDYVVAREKSDKTETEKDRSNSQRSFNGSFNSHKPWQNKNGKQNGNFRSGTQNRNINSAEALVASTERNVSYFDKCRYCQEQHWSDECKKISEC
;
A
#
# COMPACT_ATOMS: atom_id res chain seq x y z
N MET A 1 -11.08 20.82 13.34
CA MET A 1 -11.22 21.92 14.32
C MET A 1 -10.50 23.20 13.92
N GLU A 2 -9.53 23.17 12.99
CA GLU A 2 -8.72 24.34 12.63
C GLU A 2 -9.49 25.60 12.19
N PHE A 3 -10.66 25.46 11.54
CA PHE A 3 -11.42 26.61 11.06
C PHE A 3 -11.97 27.48 12.19
N TRP A 4 -12.63 26.89 13.19
CA TRP A 4 -13.30 27.66 14.24
C TRP A 4 -12.29 28.42 15.09
N ASP A 5 -11.17 27.79 15.45
CA ASP A 5 -10.12 28.45 16.25
C ASP A 5 -9.47 29.61 15.50
N SER A 6 -9.24 29.46 14.19
CA SER A 6 -8.72 30.53 13.33
C SER A 6 -9.75 31.66 13.12
N PHE A 7 -11.01 31.31 12.87
CA PHE A 7 -12.11 32.28 12.73
C PHE A 7 -12.34 33.05 14.04
N GLN A 8 -12.30 32.34 15.17
CA GLN A 8 -12.51 32.91 16.51
C GLN A 8 -11.46 33.97 16.82
N SER A 9 -10.19 33.67 16.54
CA SER A 9 -9.07 34.58 16.80
C SER A 9 -9.00 35.75 15.82
N SER A 10 -9.28 35.51 14.53
CA SER A 10 -9.04 36.50 13.47
C SER A 10 -10.26 37.38 13.15
N VAL A 11 -11.47 36.85 13.34
CA VAL A 11 -12.72 37.49 12.89
C VAL A 11 -13.69 37.69 14.04
N HIS A 12 -14.06 36.63 14.77
CA HIS A 12 -15.10 36.72 15.81
C HIS A 12 -14.69 37.65 16.96
N SER A 13 -13.48 37.47 17.49
CA SER A 13 -12.92 38.28 18.59
C SER A 13 -12.42 39.66 18.13
N ASN A 14 -12.44 39.94 16.83
CA ASN A 14 -11.96 41.22 16.30
C ASN A 14 -13.02 42.31 16.51
N THR A 15 -12.71 43.27 17.39
CA THR A 15 -13.60 44.39 17.72
C THR A 15 -13.68 45.46 16.64
N LYS A 16 -12.79 45.44 15.64
CA LYS A 16 -12.81 46.38 14.52
C LYS A 16 -13.81 46.01 13.42
N LEU A 17 -14.31 44.77 13.43
CA LEU A 17 -15.31 44.30 12.48
C LEU A 17 -16.70 44.37 13.09
N THR A 18 -17.65 44.86 12.32
CA THR A 18 -19.07 44.81 12.65
C THR A 18 -19.59 43.38 12.53
N ASP A 19 -20.67 43.05 13.25
CA ASP A 19 -21.22 41.69 13.21
C ASP A 19 -21.76 41.31 11.82
N ILE A 20 -22.24 42.29 11.03
CA ILE A 20 -22.63 42.06 9.64
C ILE A 20 -21.42 41.74 8.74
N GLU A 21 -20.26 42.37 8.95
CA GLU A 21 -19.02 42.02 8.23
C GLU A 21 -18.53 40.62 8.61
N LYS A 22 -18.56 40.31 9.91
CA LYS A 22 -18.24 38.96 10.42
C LYS A 22 -19.18 37.90 9.84
N PHE A 23 -20.48 38.20 9.75
CA PHE A 23 -21.46 37.28 9.21
C PHE A 23 -21.28 37.08 7.70
N ASN A 24 -21.04 38.15 6.95
CA ASN A 24 -20.73 38.05 5.51
C ASN A 24 -19.49 37.19 5.26
N TYR A 25 -18.42 37.40 6.04
CA TYR A 25 -17.23 36.57 5.94
C TYR A 25 -17.53 35.11 6.27
N LEU A 26 -18.20 34.84 7.41
CA LEU A 26 -18.60 33.49 7.81
C LEU A 26 -19.40 32.81 6.69
N TRP A 27 -20.46 33.46 6.20
CA TRP A 27 -21.33 32.95 5.14
C TRP A 27 -20.58 32.60 3.86
N SER A 28 -19.59 33.42 3.48
CA SER A 28 -18.75 33.17 2.31
C SER A 28 -17.89 31.89 2.45
N LYS A 29 -17.58 31.48 3.69
CA LYS A 29 -16.78 30.28 3.99
C LYS A 29 -17.64 29.05 4.22
N LEU A 30 -18.93 29.20 4.52
CA LEU A 30 -19.84 28.07 4.69
C LEU A 30 -20.12 27.37 3.36
N GLN A 31 -20.14 26.04 3.39
CA GLN A 31 -20.45 25.19 2.26
C GLN A 31 -21.38 24.04 2.67
N GLY A 32 -22.02 23.39 1.69
CA GLY A 32 -22.77 22.16 1.90
C GLY A 32 -23.87 22.25 2.97
N GLU A 33 -23.81 21.36 3.97
CA GLU A 33 -24.79 21.29 5.05
C GLU A 33 -24.71 22.49 6.00
N ALA A 34 -23.51 22.99 6.30
CA ALA A 34 -23.34 24.14 7.18
C ALA A 34 -23.99 25.41 6.59
N LYS A 35 -23.86 25.62 5.28
CA LYS A 35 -24.55 26.73 4.59
C LYS A 35 -26.07 26.56 4.59
N ARG A 36 -26.57 25.34 4.42
CA ARG A 36 -28.00 25.02 4.49
C ARG A 36 -28.58 25.23 5.90
N ALA A 37 -27.80 24.97 6.95
CA ALA A 37 -28.25 25.16 8.33
C ALA A 37 -28.61 26.62 8.64
N VAL A 38 -27.93 27.59 8.02
CA VAL A 38 -28.17 29.02 8.23
C VAL A 38 -28.90 29.69 7.06
N SER A 39 -29.29 28.96 6.01
CA SER A 39 -29.80 29.55 4.78
C SER A 39 -31.11 30.35 4.93
N GLY A 40 -31.86 30.12 6.01
CA GLY A 40 -33.08 30.86 6.34
C GLY A 40 -32.85 32.19 7.07
N LEU A 41 -31.61 32.49 7.47
CA LEU A 41 -31.27 33.74 8.13
C LEU A 41 -30.92 34.82 7.10
N THR A 42 -31.43 36.03 7.29
CA THR A 42 -30.97 37.19 6.53
C THR A 42 -29.60 37.62 7.03
N LEU A 43 -28.71 38.02 6.10
CA LEU A 43 -27.37 38.54 6.42
C LEU A 43 -27.47 39.91 7.10
N SER A 44 -27.74 39.90 8.40
CA SER A 44 -27.87 41.09 9.25
C SER A 44 -27.03 40.95 10.52
N SER A 45 -26.75 42.09 11.17
CA SER A 45 -26.04 42.13 12.45
C SER A 45 -26.78 41.32 13.52
N ASP A 46 -28.11 41.44 13.58
CA ASP A 46 -28.95 40.81 14.60
C ASP A 46 -28.94 39.28 14.50
N ASN A 47 -28.79 38.74 13.28
CA ASN A 47 -28.80 37.30 13.03
C ASN A 47 -27.43 36.65 13.16
N TYR A 48 -26.35 37.41 13.32
CA TYR A 48 -25.00 36.85 13.40
C TYR A 48 -24.83 35.90 14.59
N SER A 49 -25.25 36.34 15.79
CA SER A 49 -25.17 35.53 17.01
C SER A 49 -25.99 34.25 16.89
N LEU A 50 -27.19 34.33 16.30
CA LEU A 50 -28.04 33.18 16.04
C LEU A 50 -27.40 32.21 15.04
N ALA A 51 -26.79 32.72 13.97
CA ALA A 51 -26.09 31.88 12.99
C ALA A 51 -24.92 31.11 13.63
N ILE A 52 -24.14 31.76 14.50
CA ILE A 52 -23.06 31.11 15.25
C ILE A 52 -23.61 30.01 16.16
N ASN A 53 -24.68 30.29 16.91
CA ASN A 53 -25.29 29.32 17.81
C ASN A 53 -25.78 28.08 17.07
N ILE A 54 -26.50 28.24 15.95
CA ILE A 54 -26.97 27.12 15.11
C ILE A 54 -25.79 26.27 14.61
N LEU A 55 -24.70 26.92 14.17
CA LEU A 55 -23.51 26.21 13.69
C LEU A 55 -22.78 25.47 14.81
N GLN A 56 -22.67 26.06 16.00
CA GLN A 56 -22.04 25.44 17.16
C GLN A 56 -22.88 24.28 17.71
N GLU A 57 -24.19 24.44 17.77
CA GLU A 57 -25.11 23.39 18.23
C GLU A 57 -25.05 22.18 17.30
N ARG A 58 -25.06 22.41 15.97
CA ARG A 58 -25.11 21.33 14.99
C ARG A 58 -23.75 20.71 14.64
N PHE A 59 -22.67 21.49 14.70
CA PHE A 59 -21.33 21.05 14.23
C PHE A 59 -20.21 21.26 15.27
N GLY A 60 -20.50 21.88 16.41
CA GLY A 60 -19.53 22.15 17.47
C GLY A 60 -19.44 21.07 18.54
N ASN A 61 -20.23 19.99 18.44
CA ASN A 61 -20.17 18.90 19.40
C ASN A 61 -18.83 18.17 19.33
N LYS A 62 -17.99 18.41 20.33
CA LYS A 62 -16.66 17.78 20.46
C LYS A 62 -16.76 16.26 20.55
N GLN A 63 -17.84 15.73 21.15
CA GLN A 63 -18.03 14.29 21.27
C GLN A 63 -18.21 13.65 19.90
N ASP A 64 -18.98 14.26 18.99
CA ASP A 64 -19.16 13.74 17.63
C ASP A 64 -17.84 13.69 16.87
N VAL A 65 -16.98 14.70 17.04
CA VAL A 65 -15.64 14.71 16.42
C VAL A 65 -14.77 13.59 16.98
N ILE A 66 -14.79 13.39 18.30
CA ILE A 66 -14.09 12.28 18.97
C ILE A 66 -14.60 10.93 18.41
N ASP A 67 -15.90 10.75 18.33
CA ASP A 67 -16.54 9.52 17.85
C ASP A 67 -16.22 9.25 16.38
N ILE A 68 -16.13 10.30 15.54
CA ILE A 68 -15.65 10.17 14.16
C ILE A 68 -14.23 9.60 14.14
N HIS A 69 -13.31 10.11 14.96
CA HIS A 69 -11.94 9.60 14.99
C HIS A 69 -11.87 8.14 15.48
N TYR A 70 -12.65 7.77 16.51
CA TYR A 70 -12.76 6.37 16.96
C TYR A 70 -13.32 5.46 15.86
N ASN A 71 -14.43 5.87 15.24
CA ASN A 71 -15.06 5.11 14.16
C ASN A 71 -14.12 4.95 12.96
N GLN A 72 -13.36 5.98 12.60
CA GLN A 72 -12.38 5.89 11.53
C GLN A 72 -11.28 4.89 11.89
N LEU A 73 -10.75 4.91 13.12
CA LEU A 73 -9.73 3.94 13.58
C LEU A 73 -10.23 2.49 13.52
N ILE A 74 -11.43 2.22 14.03
CA ILE A 74 -12.04 0.88 14.03
C ILE A 74 -12.26 0.39 12.60
N ASN A 75 -12.73 1.29 11.73
CA ASN A 75 -13.06 0.99 10.33
C ASN A 75 -11.90 1.19 9.36
N LEU A 76 -10.67 1.41 9.84
CA LEU A 76 -9.51 1.50 8.96
C LEU A 76 -9.38 0.21 8.14
N PRO A 77 -9.13 0.30 6.83
CA PRO A 77 -8.93 -0.87 6.00
C PRO A 77 -7.61 -1.57 6.35
N THR A 78 -7.62 -2.90 6.33
CA THR A 78 -6.42 -3.72 6.45
C THR A 78 -5.47 -3.39 5.28
N PRO A 79 -4.18 -3.08 5.53
CA PRO A 79 -3.23 -2.83 4.46
C PRO A 79 -2.96 -4.12 3.68
N SER A 80 -2.71 -3.97 2.38
CA SER A 80 -2.23 -5.07 1.54
C SER A 80 -0.76 -5.39 1.84
N ASN A 81 -0.25 -6.49 1.26
CA ASN A 81 1.15 -6.91 1.39
C ASN A 81 2.18 -5.94 0.79
N LYS A 82 1.72 -4.85 0.15
CA LYS A 82 2.59 -3.80 -0.42
C LYS A 82 3.03 -2.84 0.69
N ILE A 83 4.31 -2.49 0.69
CA ILE A 83 4.91 -1.58 1.68
C ILE A 83 4.23 -0.20 1.66
N SER A 84 3.90 0.31 0.47
CA SER A 84 3.18 1.58 0.32
C SER A 84 1.81 1.56 1.02
N SER A 85 1.10 0.43 0.94
CA SER A 85 -0.19 0.25 1.60
C SER A 85 -0.06 0.24 3.11
N LEU A 86 1.01 -0.38 3.64
CA LEU A 86 1.30 -0.39 5.07
C LEU A 86 1.67 1.01 5.56
N ARG A 87 2.47 1.76 4.80
CA ARG A 87 2.80 3.16 5.09
C ARG A 87 1.55 4.04 5.15
N ASP A 88 0.69 3.97 4.14
CA ASP A 88 -0.55 4.74 4.10
C ASP A 88 -1.46 4.41 5.29
N PHE A 89 -1.52 3.14 5.69
CA PHE A 89 -2.26 2.71 6.87
C PHE A 89 -1.70 3.35 8.15
N ILE A 90 -0.39 3.30 8.35
CA ILE A 90 0.29 3.89 9.52
C ILE A 90 0.05 5.40 9.58
N ASP A 91 0.16 6.10 8.45
CA ASP A 91 -0.03 7.54 8.40
C ASP A 91 -1.48 7.93 8.72
N LYS A 92 -2.46 7.19 8.18
CA LYS A 92 -3.88 7.37 8.52
C LYS A 92 -4.13 7.09 10.00
N PHE A 93 -3.63 5.98 10.52
CA PHE A 93 -3.78 5.60 11.92
C PHE A 93 -3.22 6.70 12.86
N ASN A 94 -1.97 7.11 12.64
CA ASN A 94 -1.31 8.14 13.43
C ASN A 94 -2.00 9.49 13.33
N ARG A 95 -2.58 9.84 12.18
CA ARG A 95 -3.39 11.06 12.04
C ARG A 95 -4.58 11.04 12.99
N HIS A 96 -5.31 9.93 13.11
CA HIS A 96 -6.44 9.85 14.02
C HIS A 96 -5.99 9.83 15.49
N ILE A 97 -4.90 9.14 15.84
CA ILE A 97 -4.31 9.17 17.19
C ILE A 97 -3.92 10.60 17.60
N ARG A 98 -3.16 11.31 16.78
CA ARG A 98 -2.77 12.72 17.04
C ARG A 98 -3.99 13.63 17.22
N SER A 99 -5.05 13.41 16.43
CA SER A 99 -6.29 14.18 16.55
C SER A 99 -6.98 13.93 17.90
N LEU A 100 -6.98 12.68 18.37
CA LEU A 100 -7.52 12.30 19.67
C LEU A 100 -6.68 12.88 20.82
N GLU A 101 -5.35 12.92 20.69
CA GLU A 101 -4.46 13.57 21.68
C GLU A 101 -4.77 15.07 21.82
N VAL A 102 -4.95 15.78 20.70
CA VAL A 102 -5.35 17.20 20.70
C VAL A 102 -6.72 17.40 21.37
N LEU A 103 -7.64 16.43 21.18
CA LEU A 103 -8.94 16.37 21.85
C LEU A 103 -8.86 15.95 23.33
N LYS A 104 -7.64 15.79 23.88
CA LYS A 104 -7.37 15.38 25.27
C LYS A 104 -7.93 13.99 25.61
N GLN A 105 -8.04 13.11 24.62
CA GLN A 105 -8.39 11.71 24.84
C GLN A 105 -7.14 10.91 25.24
N ASP A 106 -7.33 9.91 26.11
CA ASP A 106 -6.25 9.02 26.50
C ASP A 106 -5.98 7.99 25.39
N VAL A 107 -4.94 8.22 24.61
CA VAL A 107 -4.53 7.31 23.53
C VAL A 107 -3.69 6.13 24.01
N ASN A 108 -3.29 6.08 25.27
CA ASN A 108 -2.45 5.00 25.81
C ASN A 108 -3.26 3.75 26.21
N GLN A 109 -4.54 3.72 25.87
CA GLN A 109 -5.43 2.60 26.13
C GLN A 109 -5.07 1.38 25.27
N ASP A 110 -5.22 0.20 25.86
CA ASP A 110 -4.95 -1.09 25.21
C ASP A 110 -5.86 -1.35 23.99
N VAL A 111 -6.98 -0.64 23.89
CA VAL A 111 -7.91 -0.75 22.76
C VAL A 111 -7.23 -0.35 21.45
N PHE A 112 -6.40 0.70 21.44
CA PHE A 112 -5.72 1.15 20.22
C PHE A 112 -4.64 0.16 19.77
N VAL A 113 -3.95 -0.46 20.72
CA VAL A 113 -3.00 -1.56 20.47
C VAL A 113 -3.73 -2.77 19.87
N SER A 114 -4.93 -3.06 20.37
CA SER A 114 -5.75 -4.17 19.87
C SER A 114 -6.27 -3.88 18.46
N ILE A 115 -6.75 -2.66 18.20
CA ILE A 115 -7.23 -2.21 16.89
C ILE A 115 -6.10 -2.33 15.86
N ILE A 116 -4.94 -1.72 16.11
CA ILE A 116 -3.85 -1.74 15.13
C ILE A 116 -3.39 -3.18 14.85
N ARG A 117 -3.25 -4.03 15.88
CA ARG A 117 -2.86 -5.43 15.69
C ARG A 117 -3.89 -6.21 14.88
N SER A 118 -5.19 -6.00 15.11
CA SER A 118 -6.25 -6.67 14.33
C SER A 118 -6.25 -6.33 12.84
N LYS A 119 -5.59 -5.23 12.46
CA LYS A 119 -5.50 -4.77 11.07
C LYS A 119 -4.16 -5.12 10.43
N LEU A 120 -3.15 -5.53 11.17
CA LEU A 120 -1.83 -5.79 10.59
C LEU A 120 -1.75 -7.21 10.00
N PRO A 121 -1.02 -7.40 8.89
CA PRO A 121 -0.67 -8.73 8.39
C PRO A 121 0.14 -9.55 9.40
N GLU A 122 -0.05 -10.88 9.41
CA GLU A 122 0.59 -11.82 10.35
C GLU A 122 2.12 -11.78 10.29
N ASP A 123 2.72 -11.60 9.10
CA ASP A 123 4.17 -11.48 8.93
C ASP A 123 4.73 -10.28 9.68
N VAL A 124 4.00 -9.16 9.64
CA VAL A 124 4.38 -7.93 10.36
C VAL A 124 4.22 -8.12 11.86
N LEU A 125 3.13 -8.75 12.31
CA LEU A 125 2.89 -9.01 13.74
C LEU A 125 3.97 -9.89 14.35
N LEU A 126 4.33 -10.99 13.69
CA LEU A 126 5.38 -11.89 14.13
C LEU A 126 6.72 -11.16 14.31
N GLN A 127 7.09 -10.33 13.34
CA GLN A 127 8.35 -9.57 13.41
C GLN A 127 8.35 -8.55 14.56
N LEU A 128 7.22 -7.88 14.79
CA LEU A 128 7.08 -6.96 15.92
C LEU A 128 7.19 -7.71 17.25
N GLU A 129 6.58 -8.88 17.38
CA GLU A 129 6.62 -9.70 18.59
C GLU A 129 8.03 -10.20 18.92
N ILE A 130 8.80 -10.58 17.89
CA ILE A 130 10.22 -10.91 18.02
C ILE A 130 11.01 -9.70 18.55
N GLN A 131 10.77 -8.51 18.01
CA GLN A 131 11.48 -7.28 18.44
C GLN A 131 11.12 -6.85 19.88
N LYS A 132 9.88 -7.11 20.30
CA LYS A 132 9.37 -6.73 21.62
C LYS A 132 9.92 -7.59 22.76
N GLY A 133 10.12 -8.88 22.48
CA GLY A 133 10.38 -9.90 23.49
C GLY A 133 9.12 -10.34 24.25
N ALA A 134 9.13 -11.58 24.74
CA ALA A 134 7.94 -12.28 25.22
C ALA A 134 7.21 -11.68 26.45
N LYS A 135 7.85 -10.80 27.22
CA LYS A 135 7.31 -10.31 28.51
C LYS A 135 6.85 -8.85 28.51
N ALA A 136 7.17 -8.08 27.47
CA ALA A 136 6.82 -6.67 27.43
C ALA A 136 5.33 -6.48 27.03
N LYS A 137 4.71 -5.39 27.49
CA LYS A 137 3.39 -4.93 27.01
C LYS A 137 3.58 -3.87 25.91
N TRP A 138 2.73 -3.89 24.89
CA TRP A 138 2.80 -2.88 23.84
C TRP A 138 2.17 -1.59 24.37
N LYS A 139 2.84 -0.46 24.15
CA LYS A 139 2.22 0.87 24.20
C LYS A 139 1.98 1.31 22.77
N ILE A 140 0.98 2.17 22.56
CA ILE A 140 0.65 2.62 21.21
C ILE A 140 1.83 3.35 20.55
N SER A 141 2.51 4.21 21.30
CA SER A 141 3.65 5.00 20.79
C SER A 141 4.80 4.10 20.35
N SER A 142 5.17 3.11 21.18
CA SER A 142 6.27 2.19 20.86
C SER A 142 5.92 1.25 19.71
N LEU A 143 4.65 0.85 19.60
CA LEU A 143 4.17 0.02 18.50
C LEU A 143 4.19 0.80 17.17
N CYS A 144 3.69 2.03 17.15
CA CYS A 144 3.74 2.89 15.97
C CYS A 144 5.17 3.19 15.53
N GLU A 145 6.08 3.47 16.48
CA GLU A 145 7.51 3.70 16.20
C GLU A 145 8.15 2.47 15.55
N LYS A 146 7.98 1.29 16.14
CA LYS A 146 8.56 0.04 15.58
C LYS A 146 7.98 -0.34 14.23
N LEU A 147 6.70 -0.06 14.03
CA LEU A 147 6.04 -0.30 12.75
C LEU A 147 6.55 0.68 11.67
N GLN A 148 6.85 1.94 12.03
CA GLN A 148 7.52 2.88 11.13
C GLN A 148 8.96 2.44 10.81
N ASP A 149 9.73 2.02 11.81
CA ASP A 149 11.08 1.47 11.63
C ASP A 149 11.07 0.28 10.66
N TYR A 150 10.09 -0.62 10.81
CA TYR A 150 9.88 -1.76 9.93
C TYR A 150 9.66 -1.34 8.48
N VAL A 151 8.75 -0.38 8.23
CA VAL A 151 8.48 0.12 6.88
C VAL A 151 9.72 0.78 6.28
N VAL A 152 10.42 1.62 7.04
CA VAL A 152 11.65 2.29 6.58
C VAL A 152 12.75 1.27 6.24
N ALA A 153 12.91 0.22 7.05
CA ALA A 153 13.89 -0.84 6.79
C ALA A 153 13.55 -1.60 5.50
N ARG A 154 12.27 -1.92 5.30
CA ARG A 154 11.79 -2.65 4.11
C ARG A 154 11.88 -1.81 2.83
N GLU A 155 11.59 -0.51 2.91
CA GLU A 155 11.80 0.41 1.78
C GLU A 155 13.28 0.52 1.39
N LYS A 156 14.20 0.43 2.35
CA LYS A 156 15.65 0.44 2.08
C LYS A 156 16.10 -0.86 1.43
N SER A 157 15.60 -2.01 1.87
CA SER A 157 15.94 -3.31 1.24
C SER A 157 15.47 -3.39 -0.20
N ASP A 158 14.23 -2.98 -0.49
CA ASP A 158 13.66 -3.05 -1.84
C ASP A 158 14.41 -2.14 -2.84
N LYS A 159 14.85 -0.96 -2.39
CA LYS A 159 15.68 -0.07 -3.22
C LYS A 159 17.01 -0.72 -3.62
N THR A 160 17.66 -1.41 -2.69
CA THR A 160 18.94 -2.10 -2.97
C THR A 160 18.81 -3.29 -3.91
N GLU A 161 17.64 -3.93 -4.01
CA GLU A 161 17.39 -5.00 -4.99
C GLU A 161 17.27 -4.44 -6.41
N THR A 162 16.50 -3.36 -6.58
CA THR A 162 16.30 -2.74 -7.90
C THR A 162 17.58 -2.12 -8.52
N GLU A 163 18.56 -1.72 -7.71
CA GLU A 163 19.85 -1.20 -8.19
C GLU A 163 20.83 -2.31 -8.62
N LYS A 164 20.76 -3.49 -7.98
CA LYS A 164 21.58 -4.65 -8.35
C LYS A 164 21.19 -5.22 -9.71
N ASP A 165 19.89 -5.25 -10.04
CA ASP A 165 19.40 -5.74 -11.33
C ASP A 165 19.77 -4.82 -12.50
N ARG A 166 19.73 -3.49 -12.28
CA ARG A 166 20.19 -2.51 -13.28
C ARG A 166 21.69 -2.63 -13.59
N SER A 167 22.49 -2.90 -12.57
CA SER A 167 23.95 -3.06 -12.72
C SER A 167 24.33 -4.37 -13.44
N ASN A 168 23.49 -5.40 -13.37
CA ASN A 168 23.76 -6.69 -14.00
C ASN A 168 23.30 -6.75 -15.47
N SER A 169 22.29 -5.95 -15.85
CA SER A 169 21.80 -5.87 -17.23
C SER A 169 22.78 -5.13 -18.17
N GLN A 170 23.58 -4.17 -17.67
CA GLN A 170 24.60 -3.48 -18.47
C GLN A 170 25.89 -4.29 -18.72
N ARG A 171 26.10 -5.44 -18.05
CA ARG A 171 27.32 -6.25 -18.23
C ARG A 171 27.25 -7.29 -19.37
N SER A 172 26.10 -7.46 -20.05
CA SER A 172 25.93 -8.45 -21.12
C SER A 172 25.99 -7.91 -22.56
N PHE A 173 26.48 -6.68 -22.79
CA PHE A 173 26.64 -6.12 -24.14
C PHE A 173 28.05 -5.54 -24.34
N ASN A 174 29.09 -6.34 -24.17
CA ASN A 174 30.43 -6.03 -24.69
C ASN A 174 31.24 -7.32 -24.92
N GLY A 175 30.79 -8.14 -25.86
CA GLY A 175 31.61 -9.17 -26.50
C GLY A 175 32.33 -8.56 -27.71
N SER A 176 33.63 -8.30 -27.56
CA SER A 176 34.50 -7.73 -28.60
C SER A 176 34.64 -8.66 -29.81
N PHE A 177 34.28 -8.16 -30.99
CA PHE A 177 34.51 -8.81 -32.28
C PHE A 177 35.97 -8.59 -32.70
N ASN A 178 36.86 -9.55 -32.40
CA ASN A 178 38.23 -9.49 -32.90
C ASN A 178 38.29 -10.04 -34.33
N SER A 179 38.51 -9.13 -35.28
CA SER A 179 38.74 -9.42 -36.69
C SER A 179 40.16 -9.96 -36.92
N HIS A 180 40.27 -11.19 -37.43
CA HIS A 180 41.48 -11.67 -38.10
C HIS A 180 41.20 -11.98 -39.58
N LYS A 181 42.14 -11.55 -40.43
CA LYS A 181 42.11 -11.46 -41.91
C LYS A 181 41.91 -12.82 -42.62
N PRO A 182 41.40 -12.82 -43.87
CA PRO A 182 41.10 -14.04 -44.62
C PRO A 182 42.35 -14.68 -45.22
N TRP A 183 42.44 -16.01 -45.17
CA TRP A 183 43.43 -16.80 -45.90
C TRP A 183 42.80 -17.37 -47.18
N GLN A 184 43.58 -17.37 -48.27
CA GLN A 184 43.16 -17.60 -49.64
C GLN A 184 42.86 -19.07 -49.99
N ASN A 185 41.87 -19.23 -50.86
CA ASN A 185 41.37 -20.47 -51.44
C ASN A 185 42.33 -21.06 -52.50
N LYS A 186 42.57 -22.38 -52.46
CA LYS A 186 42.85 -23.19 -53.65
C LYS A 186 42.10 -24.54 -53.58
N ASN A 187 41.14 -24.65 -54.49
CA ASN A 187 40.68 -25.83 -55.24
C ASN A 187 40.24 -27.09 -54.49
N GLY A 188 38.97 -27.48 -54.72
CA GLY A 188 38.59 -28.90 -54.71
C GLY A 188 37.16 -29.23 -54.31
N LYS A 189 36.23 -29.13 -55.27
CA LYS A 189 35.10 -30.04 -55.55
C LYS A 189 34.22 -30.61 -54.40
N GLN A 190 32.93 -30.32 -54.59
CA GLN A 190 31.74 -31.16 -54.40
C GLN A 190 30.96 -31.10 -53.07
N ASN A 191 29.81 -30.41 -53.19
CA ASN A 191 28.44 -30.91 -53.01
C ASN A 191 28.07 -31.60 -51.69
N GLY A 192 27.11 -31.00 -50.97
CA GLY A 192 26.41 -31.65 -49.86
C GLY A 192 25.58 -30.67 -49.04
N ASN A 193 24.27 -30.59 -49.35
CA ASN A 193 23.26 -29.96 -48.50
C ASN A 193 23.28 -30.57 -47.09
N PHE A 194 23.45 -29.74 -46.06
CA PHE A 194 22.91 -30.06 -44.73
C PHE A 194 22.48 -28.78 -44.01
N ARG A 195 21.16 -28.68 -43.76
CA ARG A 195 20.53 -27.59 -43.01
C ARG A 195 20.85 -27.74 -41.53
N SER A 196 21.22 -26.62 -40.93
CA SER A 196 21.69 -26.43 -39.57
C SER A 196 20.76 -27.03 -38.51
N GLY A 197 21.28 -28.00 -37.77
CA GLY A 197 20.85 -28.30 -36.40
C GLY A 197 21.75 -27.55 -35.40
N THR A 198 21.20 -27.33 -34.21
CA THR A 198 21.81 -26.75 -32.99
C THR A 198 21.77 -25.22 -32.87
N GLN A 199 20.66 -24.72 -32.32
CA GLN A 199 20.75 -23.70 -31.30
C GLN A 199 20.60 -24.34 -29.93
N ASN A 200 21.76 -24.49 -29.32
CA ASN A 200 21.96 -24.59 -27.89
C ASN A 200 21.28 -23.41 -27.18
N ARG A 201 20.32 -23.67 -26.29
CA ARG A 201 20.15 -22.89 -25.06
C ARG A 201 19.75 -23.81 -23.91
N ASN A 202 20.77 -24.10 -23.08
CA ASN A 202 20.64 -24.24 -21.65
C ASN A 202 19.71 -23.16 -21.07
N ILE A 203 18.66 -23.60 -20.37
CA ILE A 203 18.07 -22.85 -19.27
C ILE A 203 17.94 -23.81 -18.09
N ASN A 204 18.75 -23.57 -17.06
CA ASN A 204 18.58 -24.15 -15.74
C ASN A 204 17.63 -23.26 -14.93
N SER A 205 16.58 -23.89 -14.40
CA SER A 205 15.92 -23.65 -13.10
C SER A 205 15.77 -22.19 -12.63
N ALA A 206 14.65 -21.56 -12.99
CA ALA A 206 13.81 -20.69 -12.12
C ALA A 206 12.67 -19.98 -12.90
N GLU A 207 12.57 -20.16 -14.22
CA GLU A 207 11.43 -19.68 -15.04
C GLU A 207 10.23 -20.68 -15.08
N ALA A 208 10.31 -21.79 -14.34
CA ALA A 208 9.31 -22.86 -14.37
C ALA A 208 8.29 -22.81 -13.21
N LEU A 209 8.33 -21.81 -12.32
CA LEU A 209 7.60 -21.86 -11.04
C LEU A 209 6.50 -20.83 -10.80
N VAL A 210 6.15 -19.94 -11.75
CA VAL A 210 4.94 -19.11 -11.61
C VAL A 210 4.24 -18.86 -12.96
N ALA A 211 3.83 -19.93 -13.63
CA ALA A 211 2.61 -19.91 -14.44
C ALA A 211 1.57 -20.85 -13.81
N SER A 212 1.55 -20.93 -12.47
CA SER A 212 0.49 -21.58 -11.72
C SER A 212 -0.64 -20.58 -11.52
N THR A 213 -1.56 -20.50 -12.48
CA THR A 213 -3.01 -20.32 -12.24
C THR A 213 -3.72 -20.28 -13.57
N GLU A 214 -3.97 -21.45 -14.14
CA GLU A 214 -5.21 -21.73 -14.89
C GLU A 214 -5.35 -23.25 -15.01
N ARG A 215 -5.87 -23.84 -13.94
CA ARG A 215 -6.49 -25.17 -13.99
C ARG A 215 -7.69 -25.05 -14.93
N ASN A 216 -7.57 -25.57 -16.15
CA ASN A 216 -8.52 -26.55 -16.67
C ASN A 216 -8.05 -27.21 -17.97
N VAL A 217 -7.73 -28.50 -17.84
CA VAL A 217 -8.17 -29.63 -18.68
C VAL A 217 -8.00 -29.48 -20.21
N SER A 218 -6.91 -30.04 -20.74
CA SER A 218 -6.93 -31.27 -21.56
C SER A 218 -5.58 -31.44 -22.28
N TYR A 219 -4.65 -32.19 -21.70
CA TYR A 219 -3.59 -32.79 -22.51
C TYR A 219 -3.43 -34.22 -22.03
N PHE A 220 -4.01 -35.13 -22.81
CA PHE A 220 -3.83 -36.57 -22.63
C PHE A 220 -2.36 -36.86 -22.91
N ASP A 221 -1.52 -36.85 -21.87
CA ASP A 221 -0.13 -37.28 -21.99
C ASP A 221 -0.13 -38.76 -22.35
N LYS A 222 0.42 -39.05 -23.53
CA LYS A 222 0.59 -40.41 -24.03
C LYS A 222 1.62 -41.12 -23.14
N CYS A 223 1.33 -42.36 -22.79
CA CYS A 223 2.18 -43.23 -22.00
C CYS A 223 3.60 -43.26 -22.57
N ARG A 224 4.59 -43.08 -21.70
CA ARG A 224 6.01 -43.02 -22.07
C ARG A 224 6.52 -44.31 -22.74
N TYR A 225 5.89 -45.44 -22.44
CA TYR A 225 6.36 -46.77 -22.82
C TYR A 225 5.70 -47.29 -24.11
N CYS A 226 4.43 -46.97 -24.35
CA CYS A 226 3.68 -47.48 -25.51
C CYS A 226 3.10 -46.40 -26.42
N GLN A 227 3.23 -45.13 -26.02
CA GLN A 227 2.68 -43.95 -26.70
C GLN A 227 1.15 -43.95 -26.90
N GLU A 228 0.41 -44.75 -26.12
CA GLU A 228 -1.04 -44.74 -26.07
C GLU A 228 -1.58 -43.85 -24.93
N GLN A 229 -2.85 -43.46 -25.00
CA GLN A 229 -3.47 -42.48 -24.11
C GLN A 229 -3.87 -43.09 -22.76
N HIS A 230 -2.92 -43.20 -21.84
CA HIS A 230 -3.14 -43.56 -20.44
C HIS A 230 -1.94 -43.13 -19.58
N TRP A 231 -2.09 -43.12 -18.26
CA TRP A 231 -0.98 -42.86 -17.35
C TRP A 231 0.05 -44.00 -17.39
N SER A 232 1.32 -43.64 -17.25
CA SER A 232 2.42 -44.61 -17.38
C SER A 232 2.36 -45.74 -16.35
N ASP A 233 1.73 -45.49 -15.20
CA ASP A 233 1.58 -46.45 -14.09
C ASP A 233 0.49 -47.52 -14.34
N GLU A 234 -0.38 -47.31 -15.33
CA GLU A 234 -1.43 -48.25 -15.73
C GLU A 234 -1.09 -49.02 -17.02
N CYS A 235 0.19 -48.97 -17.44
CA CYS A 235 0.63 -49.57 -18.69
C CYS A 235 0.72 -51.11 -18.61
N LYS A 236 -0.25 -51.81 -19.23
CA LYS A 236 -0.26 -53.28 -19.32
C LYS A 236 0.92 -53.89 -20.12
N LYS A 237 1.68 -53.09 -20.87
CA LYS A 237 2.88 -53.55 -21.60
C LYS A 237 4.13 -53.65 -20.71
N ILE A 238 4.07 -53.19 -19.46
CA ILE A 238 5.19 -53.26 -18.49
C ILE A 238 5.13 -54.53 -17.63
N SER A 239 3.98 -55.23 -17.61
CA SER A 239 3.74 -56.36 -16.71
C SER A 239 4.13 -57.75 -17.23
N GLU A 240 4.90 -57.86 -18.33
CA GLU A 240 5.36 -59.16 -18.89
C GLU A 240 6.89 -59.25 -19.13
N CYS A 241 7.69 -58.61 -18.27
CA CYS A 241 9.13 -58.88 -18.17
C CYS A 241 9.50 -59.38 -16.77
#